data_AF-A0A7X1FKA2-F1
#
_entry.id   AF-A0A7X1FKA2-F1
#
_cell.length_a   1.000
_cell.length_b   1.000
_cell.length_c   1.000
_cell.angle_alpha   90.00
_cell.angle_beta   90.00
_cell.angle_gamma   90.00
#
_symmetry.space_group_name_H-M   'P 1'
#
loop_
_entity.id
_entity.type
_entity.pdbx_description
1 polymer ?
#
loop_
_entity_poly.entity_id
_entity_poly.type
_entity_poly.pdbx_seq_one_letter_code
_entity_poly.pdbx_strand_id
1 'polypeptide(L)'
;MSTFAVFGMTAGVALAEARKITKTTRPSGKAGCPPLELTLAEWNEAVDKQAAAIFGGEKVKQLSQLFDAPQYAQQFIELARKAGPCRDLRIRAKAVLTDAEGKPVINPKTKAPMVGWADWSPPSAKVA
;
A
#
# COMPACT_ATOMS: atom_id res chain seq x y z
N MET A 1 -20.29 2.15 11.77
CA MET A 1 -19.82 1.17 10.78
C MET A 1 -18.30 1.28 10.72
N SER A 2 -17.59 0.41 11.42
CA SER A 2 -16.12 0.44 11.48
C SER A 2 -15.56 -0.26 10.24
N THR A 3 -14.88 0.48 9.36
CA THR A 3 -14.29 -0.08 8.14
C THR A 3 -12.82 -0.42 8.36
N PHE A 4 -12.46 -1.69 8.27
CA PHE A 4 -11.09 -2.21 8.38
C PHE A 4 -10.49 -2.41 6.99
N ALA A 5 -9.19 -2.19 6.84
CA ALA A 5 -8.47 -2.51 5.60
C ALA A 5 -7.06 -3.01 5.90
N VAL A 6 -6.53 -3.85 5.02
CA VAL A 6 -5.16 -4.35 5.10
C VAL A 6 -4.24 -3.42 4.32
N PHE A 7 -3.22 -2.94 5.00
CA PHE A 7 -2.12 -2.18 4.42
C PHE A 7 -0.86 -3.04 4.40
N GLY A 8 -0.04 -2.85 3.37
CA GLY A 8 1.26 -3.51 3.25
C GLY A 8 1.80 -3.39 1.84
N MET A 9 2.77 -4.25 1.51
CA MET A 9 3.31 -4.37 0.16
C MET A 9 3.45 -5.85 -0.20
N THR A 10 2.97 -6.24 -1.38
CA THR A 10 3.17 -7.59 -1.92
C THR A 10 3.96 -7.51 -3.21
N ALA A 11 4.68 -8.58 -3.56
CA ALA A 11 5.44 -8.63 -4.81
C ALA A 11 4.55 -8.35 -6.04
N GLY A 12 3.32 -8.88 -6.05
CA GLY A 12 2.36 -8.63 -7.12
C GLY A 12 1.94 -7.16 -7.25
N VAL A 13 1.71 -6.47 -6.13
CA VAL A 13 1.36 -5.04 -6.13
C VAL A 13 2.57 -4.19 -6.53
N ALA A 14 3.77 -4.54 -6.06
CA ALA A 14 5.01 -3.86 -6.45
C ALA A 14 5.27 -3.97 -7.96
N LEU A 15 5.04 -5.15 -8.57
CA LEU A 15 5.12 -5.35 -10.01
C LEU A 15 4.06 -4.54 -10.77
N ALA A 16 2.81 -4.56 -10.32
CA ALA A 16 1.74 -3.80 -10.95
C ALA A 16 2.00 -2.29 -10.91
N GLU A 17 2.61 -1.79 -9.83
CA GLU A 17 3.02 -0.39 -9.71
C GLU A 17 4.25 -0.06 -10.55
N ALA A 18 5.25 -0.94 -10.55
CA ALA A 18 6.42 -0.79 -11.41
C ALA A 18 6.02 -0.68 -12.88
N ARG A 19 5.10 -1.53 -13.37
CA ARG A 19 4.59 -1.46 -14.75
C ARG A 19 3.93 -0.13 -15.10
N LYS A 20 3.32 0.57 -14.13
CA LYS A 20 2.70 1.88 -14.36
C LYS A 20 3.72 3.02 -14.36
N ILE A 21 4.79 2.88 -13.59
CA ILE A 21 5.80 3.94 -13.39
C ILE A 21 6.92 3.82 -14.44
N THR A 22 7.29 2.60 -14.81
CA THR A 22 8.40 2.35 -15.73
C THR A 22 8.04 2.83 -17.13
N LYS A 23 8.74 3.89 -17.56
CA LYS A 23 8.61 4.45 -18.90
C LYS A 23 9.05 3.43 -19.94
N THR A 24 8.32 3.38 -21.05
CA THR A 24 8.63 2.54 -22.21
C THR A 24 9.70 3.15 -23.12
N THR A 25 10.23 4.33 -22.78
CA THR A 25 11.15 5.07 -23.62
C THR A 25 12.43 5.45 -22.87
N ARG A 26 13.57 5.37 -23.55
CA ARG A 26 14.86 5.90 -23.08
C ARG A 26 15.20 7.20 -23.83
N PRO A 27 15.79 8.19 -23.15
CA PRO A 27 16.29 9.38 -23.82
C PRO A 27 17.36 8.96 -24.84
N SER A 28 17.14 9.33 -26.10
CA SER A 28 18.17 9.22 -27.12
C SER A 28 19.30 10.16 -26.69
N GLY A 29 20.51 9.65 -26.48
CA GLY A 29 21.67 10.43 -26.01
C GLY A 29 22.12 11.55 -26.96
N LYS A 30 21.31 11.93 -27.95
CA LYS A 30 21.50 13.05 -28.88
C LYS A 30 20.44 14.10 -28.63
N ALA A 31 20.87 15.34 -28.42
CA ALA A 31 19.98 16.49 -28.30
C ALA A 31 19.12 16.64 -29.57
N GLY A 32 17.79 16.64 -29.42
CA GLY A 32 16.84 16.80 -30.52
C GLY A 32 16.35 15.51 -31.20
N CYS A 33 16.79 14.32 -30.76
CA CYS A 33 16.26 13.06 -31.28
C CYS A 33 15.07 12.53 -30.45
N PRO A 34 14.05 11.91 -31.08
CA PRO A 34 12.97 11.24 -30.36
C PRO A 34 13.50 10.16 -29.40
N PRO A 35 12.87 9.96 -28.23
CA PRO A 35 13.19 8.86 -27.33
C PRO A 35 13.14 7.51 -28.05
N LEU A 36 14.09 6.63 -27.77
CA LEU A 36 14.07 5.27 -28.31
C LEU A 36 13.10 4.43 -27.48
N GLU A 37 12.23 3.68 -28.15
CA GLU A 37 11.38 2.69 -27.48
C GLU A 37 12.26 1.56 -26.93
N LEU A 38 12.06 1.20 -25.67
CA LEU A 38 12.69 0.01 -25.10
C LEU A 38 12.08 -1.23 -25.73
N THR A 39 12.91 -2.24 -25.99
CA THR A 39 12.40 -3.56 -26.33
C THR A 39 11.61 -4.13 -25.16
N LEU A 40 10.68 -5.06 -25.44
CA LEU A 40 9.87 -5.71 -24.39
C LEU A 40 10.74 -6.38 -23.32
N ALA A 41 11.89 -6.95 -23.71
CA ALA A 41 12.83 -7.59 -22.78
C ALA A 41 13.48 -6.56 -21.85
N GLU A 42 14.03 -5.48 -22.39
CA GLU A 42 14.64 -4.41 -21.58
C GLU A 42 13.61 -3.74 -20.66
N TRP A 43 12.37 -3.57 -21.12
CA TRP A 43 11.31 -2.98 -20.30
C TRP A 43 10.91 -3.91 -19.15
N ASN A 44 10.78 -5.21 -19.40
CA ASN A 44 10.50 -6.19 -18.35
C ASN A 44 11.60 -6.19 -17.28
N GLU A 45 12.88 -6.18 -17.67
CA GLU A 45 13.97 -6.08 -16.71
C GLU A 45 13.95 -4.77 -15.90
N ALA A 46 13.61 -3.65 -16.54
CA ALA A 46 13.47 -2.36 -15.87
C ALA A 46 12.28 -2.37 -14.88
N VAL A 47 11.16 -3.00 -15.25
CA VAL A 47 10.01 -3.23 -14.38
C VAL A 47 10.40 -4.09 -13.18
N ASP A 48 11.15 -5.18 -13.38
CA ASP A 48 11.54 -6.07 -12.28
C ASP A 48 12.48 -5.37 -11.29
N LYS A 49 13.47 -4.60 -11.79
CA LYS A 49 14.33 -3.75 -10.95
C LYS A 49 13.53 -2.70 -10.18
N GLN A 50 12.59 -2.05 -10.84
CA GLN A 50 11.73 -1.05 -10.22
C GLN A 50 10.78 -1.68 -9.19
N ALA A 51 10.26 -2.88 -9.47
CA ALA A 51 9.42 -3.62 -8.55
C ALA A 51 10.19 -4.04 -7.30
N ALA A 52 11.43 -4.51 -7.45
CA ALA A 52 12.32 -4.79 -6.32
C ALA A 52 12.58 -3.52 -5.48
N ALA A 53 12.79 -2.37 -6.12
CA ALA A 53 12.96 -1.09 -5.43
C ALA A 53 11.69 -0.64 -4.68
N ILE A 54 10.51 -0.79 -5.30
CA ILE A 54 9.21 -0.50 -4.67
C ILE A 54 8.95 -1.45 -3.50
N PHE A 55 9.26 -2.74 -3.68
CA PHE A 55 9.09 -3.77 -2.66
C PHE A 55 10.05 -3.57 -1.48
N GLY A 56 11.25 -3.03 -1.71
CA GLY A 56 12.23 -2.69 -0.67
C GLY A 56 12.00 -1.33 0.01
N GLY A 57 11.26 -0.41 -0.60
CA GLY A 57 11.07 0.96 -0.07
C GLY A 57 10.00 1.08 1.01
N GLU A 58 10.05 2.07 1.88
CA GLU A 58 9.19 2.19 3.08
C GLU A 58 7.66 2.26 2.83
N LYS A 59 7.24 2.70 1.63
CA LYS A 59 5.83 2.95 1.33
C LYS A 59 4.99 1.67 1.38
N VAL A 60 3.91 1.70 2.14
CA VAL A 60 2.86 0.67 2.15
C VAL A 60 1.60 1.19 1.46
N LYS A 61 0.85 0.29 0.80
CA LYS A 61 -0.43 0.61 0.15
C LYS A 61 -1.57 -0.18 0.76
N GLN A 62 -2.79 0.31 0.55
CA GLN A 62 -3.99 -0.47 0.85
C GLN A 62 -4.08 -1.64 -0.14
N LEU A 63 -4.01 -2.86 0.37
CA LEU A 63 -4.03 -4.10 -0.42
C LEU A 63 -5.45 -4.66 -0.56
N SER A 64 -6.31 -4.42 0.43
CA SER A 64 -7.66 -4.96 0.46
C SER A 64 -8.73 -3.88 0.25
N GLN A 65 -9.94 -4.34 -0.10
CA GLN A 65 -11.13 -3.52 0.06
C GLN A 65 -11.42 -3.20 1.54
N LEU A 66 -12.40 -2.33 1.76
CA LEU A 66 -12.92 -2.03 3.09
C LEU A 66 -13.76 -3.23 3.57
N PHE A 67 -13.42 -3.76 4.73
CA PHE A 67 -14.15 -4.83 5.40
C PHE A 67 -14.91 -4.27 6.61
N ASP A 68 -16.06 -4.84 6.91
CA ASP A 68 -16.85 -4.45 8.09
C ASP A 68 -16.33 -5.09 9.39
N ALA A 69 -15.55 -6.17 9.28
CA ALA A 69 -15.03 -6.90 10.43
C ALA A 69 -13.52 -7.17 10.30
N PRO A 70 -12.77 -7.15 11.41
CA PRO A 70 -11.33 -7.36 11.39
C PRO A 70 -10.93 -8.80 11.04
N GLN A 71 -11.82 -9.77 11.28
CA GLN A 71 -11.60 -11.19 10.98
C GLN A 71 -11.39 -11.41 9.47
N TYR A 72 -12.17 -10.74 8.63
CA TYR A 72 -11.99 -10.79 7.16
C TYR A 72 -10.65 -10.17 6.73
N ALA A 73 -10.21 -9.10 7.40
CA ALA A 73 -8.90 -8.51 7.16
C ALA A 73 -7.75 -9.45 7.57
N GLN A 74 -7.92 -10.20 8.67
CA GLN A 74 -6.96 -11.23 9.09
C GLN A 74 -6.86 -12.37 8.07
N GLN A 75 -8.01 -12.90 7.61
CA GLN A 75 -8.05 -13.93 6.56
C GLN A 75 -7.37 -13.46 5.28
N PHE A 76 -7.56 -12.18 4.90
CA PHE A 76 -6.88 -11.60 3.76
C PHE A 76 -5.35 -11.57 3.95
N ILE A 77 -4.86 -11.23 5.14
CA ILE A 77 -3.42 -11.28 5.46
C ILE A 77 -2.89 -12.71 5.34
N GLU A 78 -3.61 -13.70 5.84
CA GLU A 78 -3.22 -15.10 5.71
C GLU A 78 -3.14 -15.56 4.25
N LEU A 79 -4.14 -15.19 3.44
CA LEU A 79 -4.14 -15.47 2.01
C LEU A 79 -2.99 -14.76 1.29
N ALA A 80 -2.72 -13.50 1.62
CA ALA A 80 -1.62 -12.73 1.04
C ALA A 80 -0.25 -13.34 1.38
N ARG A 81 -0.08 -13.85 2.61
CA ARG A 81 1.13 -14.59 3.03
C ARG A 81 1.30 -15.90 2.27
N LYS A 82 0.21 -16.61 1.99
CA LYS A 82 0.22 -17.86 1.19
C LYS A 82 0.50 -17.60 -0.29
N ALA A 83 0.02 -16.47 -0.82
CA ALA A 83 0.15 -16.12 -2.23
C ALA A 83 1.59 -15.75 -2.63
N GLY A 84 2.43 -15.30 -1.68
CA GLY A 84 3.83 -15.03 -1.96
C GLY A 84 4.49 -14.02 -1.02
N PRO A 85 5.61 -13.42 -1.44
CA PRO A 85 6.36 -12.46 -0.63
C PRO A 85 5.52 -11.22 -0.31
N CYS A 86 5.36 -10.96 0.99
CA CYS A 86 4.61 -9.84 1.52
C CYS A 86 5.39 -9.16 2.66
N ARG A 87 5.29 -7.83 2.73
CA ARG A 87 5.95 -6.99 3.73
C ARG A 87 4.93 -6.12 4.46
N ASP A 88 5.18 -5.89 5.75
CA ASP A 88 4.44 -4.96 6.61
C ASP A 88 2.92 -5.09 6.53
N LEU A 89 2.41 -6.33 6.47
CA LEU A 89 0.97 -6.58 6.49
C LEU A 89 0.39 -6.16 7.85
N ARG A 90 -0.38 -5.08 7.86
CA ARG A 90 -1.05 -4.52 9.04
C ARG A 90 -2.50 -4.24 8.73
N ILE A 91 -3.36 -4.46 9.71
CA ILE A 91 -4.76 -4.06 9.62
C ILE A 91 -4.84 -2.63 10.14
N ARG A 92 -5.51 -1.76 9.39
CA ARG A 92 -5.86 -0.41 9.82
C ARG A 92 -7.36 -0.29 9.91
N ALA A 93 -7.84 0.28 11.00
CA ALA A 93 -9.24 0.62 11.18
C ALA A 93 -9.43 2.10 10.87
N LYS A 94 -10.53 2.41 10.20
CA LYS A 94 -10.93 3.80 10.00
C LYS A 94 -11.47 4.33 11.33
N ALA A 95 -10.70 5.20 11.97
CA ALA A 95 -10.99 5.75 13.29
C ALA A 95 -10.94 7.28 13.26
N VAL A 96 -11.58 7.92 14.24
CA VAL A 96 -11.41 9.36 14.44
C VAL A 96 -9.96 9.60 14.84
N LEU A 97 -9.26 10.43 14.07
CA LEU A 97 -7.89 10.86 14.40
C LEU A 97 -7.96 11.66 15.70
N THR A 98 -7.31 11.15 16.74
CA THR A 98 -7.10 11.86 17.99
C THR A 98 -5.71 12.48 17.98
N ASP A 99 -5.60 13.72 18.44
CA ASP A 99 -4.33 14.39 18.67
C ASP A 99 -3.55 13.72 19.82
N ALA A 100 -2.30 14.12 20.06
CA ALA A 100 -1.44 13.63 21.12
C ALA A 100 -2.06 13.72 22.54
N GLU A 101 -3.05 14.59 22.72
CA GLU A 101 -3.84 14.76 23.96
C GLU A 101 -5.15 13.96 24.00
N GLY A 102 -5.41 13.09 23.02
CA GLY A 102 -6.63 12.26 22.95
C GLY A 102 -7.89 13.01 22.49
N LYS A 103 -7.77 14.29 22.11
CA LYS A 103 -8.89 15.07 21.57
C LYS A 103 -9.08 14.76 20.08
N PRO A 104 -10.33 14.58 19.59
CA PRO A 104 -10.57 14.37 18.17
C PRO A 104 -10.09 15.58 17.37
N VAL A 105 -9.25 15.37 16.36
CA VAL A 105 -8.82 16.42 15.44
C VAL A 105 -10.04 16.87 14.66
N ILE A 106 -10.54 18.07 14.94
CA ILE A 106 -11.71 18.63 14.25
C ILE A 106 -11.23 19.34 12.99
N ASN A 107 -11.86 19.06 11.86
CA ASN A 107 -11.57 19.80 10.63
C ASN A 107 -12.12 21.23 10.77
N PRO A 108 -11.28 22.28 10.64
CA PRO A 108 -11.71 23.67 10.83
C PRO A 108 -12.79 24.12 9.85
N LYS A 109 -12.92 23.45 8.69
CA LYS A 109 -13.88 23.80 7.63
C LYS A 109 -15.23 23.12 7.78
N THR A 110 -15.26 21.88 8.27
CA THR A 110 -16.51 21.08 8.37
C THR A 110 -16.99 20.88 9.80
N LYS A 111 -16.21 21.28 10.80
CA LYS A 111 -16.46 21.06 12.24
C LYS A 111 -16.71 19.59 12.64
N ALA A 112 -16.45 18.65 11.73
CA ALA A 112 -16.57 17.23 11.97
C ALA A 112 -15.23 16.64 12.43
N PRO A 113 -15.24 15.56 13.22
CA PRO A 113 -14.03 14.83 13.57
C PRO A 113 -13.35 14.30 12.30
N MET A 114 -12.05 14.52 12.16
CA MET A 114 -11.26 13.97 11.07
C MET A 114 -11.17 12.46 11.23
N VAL A 115 -11.61 11.75 10.20
CA VAL A 115 -11.56 10.30 10.17
C VAL A 115 -10.33 9.89 9.36
N GLY A 116 -9.43 9.14 9.98
CA GLY A 116 -8.20 8.64 9.38
C GLY A 116 -8.01 7.15 9.61
N TRP A 117 -6.82 6.67 9.26
CA TRP A 117 -6.43 5.28 9.47
C TRP A 117 -5.62 5.16 10.75
N ALA A 118 -6.11 4.35 11.69
CA ALA A 118 -5.37 3.96 12.88
C ALA A 118 -4.93 2.50 12.75
N ASP A 119 -3.71 2.18 13.22
CA ASP A 119 -3.24 0.80 13.29
C ASP A 119 -4.15 0.01 14.24
N TRP A 120 -4.70 -1.11 13.76
CA TRP A 120 -5.54 -2.00 14.55
C TRP A 120 -4.69 -3.17 15.04
N SER A 121 -4.55 -3.29 16.36
CA SER A 121 -4.06 -4.50 16.99
C SER A 121 -5.24 -5.40 17.38
N PRO A 122 -5.14 -6.73 17.23
CA PRO A 122 -6.11 -7.61 17.82
C PRO A 122 -6.15 -7.36 19.33
N PRO A 123 -7.34 -7.28 19.97
CA PRO A 123 -7.41 -7.28 21.42
C PRO A 123 -6.69 -8.54 21.86
N SER A 124 -5.59 -8.36 22.61
CA SER A 124 -4.77 -9.44 23.13
C SER A 124 -5.73 -10.46 23.73
N ALA A 125 -5.74 -11.67 23.16
CA ALA A 125 -6.38 -12.80 23.81
C ALA A 125 -5.69 -12.91 25.17
N LYS A 126 -6.34 -12.38 26.20
CA LYS A 126 -6.06 -12.78 27.57
C LYS A 126 -6.40 -14.26 27.59
N VAL A 127 -5.39 -15.08 27.34
CA VAL A 127 -5.40 -16.48 27.72
C VAL A 127 -5.51 -16.45 29.24
N ALA A 128 -6.74 -16.65 29.72
CA ALA A 128 -7.03 -16.94 31.11
C ALA A 128 -6.88 -18.45 31.34
#